data_AF-A0A847JNU3-F1
#
_entry.id   AF-A0A847JNU3-F1
#
_cell.length_a   1.000
_cell.length_b   1.000
_cell.length_c   1.000
_cell.angle_alpha   90.00
_cell.angle_beta   90.00
_cell.angle_gamma   90.00
#
_symmetry.space_group_name_H-M   'P 1'
#
loop_
_entity.id
_entity.type
_entity.pdbx_description
1 polymer ?
#
loop_
_entity_poly.entity_id
_entity_poly.type
_entity_poly.pdbx_seq_one_letter_code
_entity_poly.pdbx_strand_id
1 'polypeptide(L)'
;MIYWNADLAAKIACSSEDMKILPSYIDYLVDSAKKIAQGVMLPDSEQLSSEKDDFFRYGLLLVSEGLSGEILEEILAVLLYVSKVEGIEFLKQCVAAEAILSIANGEDEEIMIRKLLPYCGIDAALDTVAQRKSEHAD
;
A
#
# COMPACT_ATOMS: atom_id res chain seq x y z
N MET A 1 7.85 0.63 12.24
CA MET A 1 7.71 1.89 11.45
C MET A 1 8.81 2.00 10.40
N ILE A 2 8.46 2.02 9.10
CA ILE A 2 9.44 2.24 8.02
C ILE A 2 10.21 3.54 8.31
N TYR A 3 11.52 3.42 8.44
CA TYR A 3 12.38 4.54 8.82
C TYR A 3 12.56 5.48 7.61
N TRP A 4 11.69 6.47 7.50
CA TRP A 4 11.78 7.51 6.47
C TRP A 4 13.08 8.31 6.66
N ASN A 5 14.04 8.09 5.77
CA ASN A 5 15.30 8.81 5.74
C ASN A 5 15.36 9.75 4.52
N ALA A 6 16.40 10.58 4.47
CA ALA A 6 16.57 11.57 3.40
C ALA A 6 16.67 10.91 2.01
N ASP A 7 17.26 9.71 1.91
CA ASP A 7 17.40 8.99 0.64
C ASP A 7 16.05 8.52 0.11
N LEU A 8 15.20 7.94 0.98
CA LEU A 8 13.85 7.53 0.63
C LEU A 8 12.98 8.75 0.28
N ALA A 9 13.10 9.84 1.05
CA ALA A 9 12.38 11.09 0.77
C ALA A 9 12.79 11.69 -0.59
N ALA A 10 14.06 11.63 -0.96
CA ALA A 10 14.55 12.07 -2.27
C ALA A 10 13.94 11.25 -3.42
N LYS A 11 13.83 9.93 -3.25
CA LYS A 11 13.20 9.04 -4.25
C LYS A 11 11.70 9.27 -4.42
N ILE A 12 10.99 9.76 -3.40
CA ILE A 12 9.55 10.04 -3.48
C ILE A 12 9.23 11.24 -4.38
N ALA A 13 10.18 12.17 -4.56
CA ALA A 13 9.92 13.46 -5.22
C ALA A 13 9.22 13.29 -6.58
N CYS A 14 7.94 13.66 -6.64
CA CYS A 14 7.10 13.62 -7.83
C CYS A 14 6.13 14.81 -7.85
N SER A 15 5.55 15.09 -9.02
CA SER A 15 4.64 16.22 -9.16
C SER A 15 3.27 15.91 -8.56
N SER A 16 2.53 16.96 -8.18
CA SER A 16 1.12 16.80 -7.78
C SER A 16 0.24 16.23 -8.88
N GLU A 17 0.62 16.37 -10.16
CA GLU A 17 -0.07 15.75 -11.27
C GLU A 17 0.11 14.23 -11.26
N ASP A 18 1.33 13.76 -11.00
CA ASP A 18 1.62 12.32 -10.91
C ASP A 18 0.87 11.67 -9.73
N MET A 19 0.74 12.39 -8.62
CA MET A 19 0.02 11.90 -7.43
C MET A 19 -1.48 11.64 -7.67
N LYS A 20 -2.08 12.15 -8.76
CA LYS A 20 -3.50 11.90 -9.09
C LYS A 20 -3.82 10.44 -9.37
N ILE A 21 -2.82 9.59 -9.63
CA ILE A 21 -3.02 8.16 -9.81
C ILE A 21 -3.13 7.39 -8.48
N LEU A 22 -2.70 7.98 -7.36
CA LEU A 22 -2.64 7.28 -6.08
C LEU A 22 -4.02 6.89 -5.55
N PRO A 23 -5.09 7.72 -5.63
CA PRO A 23 -6.39 7.30 -5.14
C PRO A 23 -6.90 5.99 -5.76
N SER A 24 -6.80 5.84 -7.09
CA SER A 24 -7.23 4.60 -7.75
C SER A 24 -6.34 3.40 -7.42
N TYR A 25 -5.05 3.64 -7.19
CA TYR A 25 -4.14 2.60 -6.70
C TYR A 25 -4.43 2.20 -5.25
N ILE A 26 -4.81 3.14 -4.38
CA ILE A 26 -5.25 2.85 -3.01
C ILE A 26 -6.53 2.03 -3.02
N ASP A 27 -7.52 2.40 -3.85
CA ASP A 27 -8.76 1.63 -4.00
C ASP A 27 -8.47 0.19 -4.45
N TYR A 28 -7.52 0.02 -5.37
CA TYR A 28 -7.04 -1.29 -5.80
C TYR A 28 -6.45 -2.13 -4.65
N LEU A 29 -5.59 -1.53 -3.82
CA LEU A 29 -4.97 -2.21 -2.69
C LEU A 29 -6.00 -2.61 -1.63
N VAL A 30 -6.97 -1.72 -1.35
CA VAL A 30 -8.06 -1.98 -0.40
C VAL A 30 -8.98 -3.10 -0.90
N ASP A 31 -9.34 -3.11 -2.19
CA ASP A 31 -10.14 -4.20 -2.78
C ASP A 31 -9.40 -5.54 -2.73
N SER A 32 -8.09 -5.55 -2.98
CA SER A 32 -7.24 -6.73 -2.82
C SER A 32 -7.25 -7.24 -1.38
N ALA A 33 -7.08 -6.35 -0.40
CA ALA A 33 -7.13 -6.68 1.02
C ALA A 33 -8.48 -7.33 1.41
N LYS A 34 -9.61 -6.78 0.92
CA LYS A 34 -10.94 -7.35 1.13
C LYS A 34 -11.06 -8.76 0.59
N LYS A 35 -10.62 -8.99 -0.65
CA LYS A 35 -10.66 -10.32 -1.29
C LYS A 35 -9.84 -11.35 -0.53
N ILE A 36 -8.68 -10.94 0.00
CA ILE A 36 -7.83 -11.80 0.84
C ILE A 36 -8.54 -12.12 2.16
N ALA A 37 -9.08 -11.11 2.85
CA ALA A 37 -9.80 -11.30 4.12
C ALA A 37 -11.04 -12.21 3.96
N GLN A 38 -11.69 -12.17 2.80
CA GLN A 38 -12.84 -13.03 2.46
C GLN A 38 -12.43 -14.43 1.98
N GLY A 39 -11.14 -14.72 1.81
CA GLY A 39 -10.64 -15.98 1.25
C GLY A 39 -10.95 -16.17 -0.24
N VAL A 40 -11.35 -15.11 -0.94
CA VAL A 40 -11.60 -15.10 -2.39
C VAL A 40 -10.29 -15.07 -3.17
N MET A 41 -9.25 -14.46 -2.57
CA MET A 41 -7.90 -14.41 -3.09
C MET A 41 -6.97 -15.07 -2.08
N LEU A 42 -6.36 -16.19 -2.47
CA LEU A 42 -5.30 -16.79 -1.70
C LEU A 42 -3.96 -16.19 -2.15
N PRO A 43 -3.11 -15.74 -1.21
CA PRO A 43 -1.78 -15.24 -1.54
C PRO A 43 -0.81 -16.39 -1.86
N ASP A 44 -1.17 -17.26 -2.81
CA ASP A 44 -0.32 -18.32 -3.36
C ASP A 44 0.24 -17.93 -4.74
N SER A 45 1.32 -18.59 -5.15
CA SER A 45 2.04 -18.24 -6.38
C SER A 45 1.21 -18.39 -7.67
N GLU A 46 0.17 -19.23 -7.66
CA GLU A 46 -0.65 -19.46 -8.86
C GLU A 46 -1.72 -18.38 -9.00
N GLN A 47 -2.43 -18.03 -7.92
CA GLN A 47 -3.46 -17.00 -7.95
C GLN A 47 -2.88 -15.59 -8.09
N LEU A 48 -1.69 -15.36 -7.51
CA LEU A 48 -0.97 -14.09 -7.63
C LEU A 48 -0.23 -13.92 -8.97
N SER A 49 -0.27 -14.91 -9.86
CA SER A 49 0.36 -14.80 -11.19
C SER A 49 -0.23 -13.68 -12.06
N SER A 50 -1.46 -13.26 -11.77
CA SER A 50 -2.16 -12.17 -12.44
C SER A 50 -1.87 -10.77 -11.85
N GLU A 51 -1.28 -10.71 -10.67
CA GLU A 51 -0.82 -9.46 -10.05
C GLU A 51 0.34 -8.88 -10.87
N LYS A 52 0.17 -7.66 -11.35
CA LYS A 52 1.13 -6.98 -12.23
C LYS A 52 2.13 -6.13 -11.44
N ASP A 53 1.80 -5.77 -10.21
CA ASP A 53 2.70 -5.05 -9.33
C ASP A 53 3.62 -6.05 -8.63
N ASP A 54 4.86 -6.16 -9.11
CA ASP A 54 5.85 -7.09 -8.57
C ASP A 54 6.16 -6.85 -7.09
N PHE A 55 6.14 -5.59 -6.64
CA PHE A 55 6.41 -5.25 -5.25
C PHE A 55 5.27 -5.73 -4.36
N PHE A 56 4.04 -5.43 -4.77
CA PHE A 56 2.85 -5.85 -4.03
C PHE A 56 2.71 -7.39 -4.04
N ARG A 57 2.90 -8.03 -5.19
CA ARG A 57 2.90 -9.48 -5.35
C ARG A 57 3.87 -10.17 -4.40
N TYR A 58 5.12 -9.70 -4.37
CA TYR A 58 6.14 -10.27 -3.50
C TYR A 58 5.77 -10.11 -2.03
N GLY A 59 5.26 -8.93 -1.64
CA GLY A 59 4.76 -8.70 -0.28
C GLY A 59 3.64 -9.64 0.12
N LEU A 60 2.67 -9.91 -0.76
CA LEU A 60 1.59 -10.86 -0.49
C LEU A 60 2.09 -12.29 -0.29
N LEU A 61 3.09 -12.73 -1.04
CA LEU A 61 3.73 -14.04 -0.81
C LEU A 61 4.38 -14.11 0.59
N LEU A 62 5.03 -13.04 1.03
CA LEU A 62 5.59 -13.00 2.40
C LEU A 62 4.51 -13.04 3.48
N VAL A 63 3.35 -12.42 3.23
CA VAL A 63 2.19 -12.52 4.13
C VAL A 63 1.68 -13.95 4.21
N SER A 64 1.64 -14.69 3.10
CA SER A 64 1.16 -16.07 3.09
C SER A 64 2.08 -17.05 3.82
N GLU A 65 3.36 -16.71 3.94
CA GLU A 65 4.33 -17.43 4.77
C GLU A 65 4.11 -17.22 6.28
N GLY A 66 3.22 -16.30 6.68
CA GLY A 66 2.89 -16.04 8.08
C GLY A 66 4.00 -15.31 8.85
N LEU A 67 4.82 -14.51 8.16
CA LEU A 67 5.85 -13.71 8.79
C LEU A 67 5.22 -12.69 9.77
N SER A 68 5.88 -12.50 10.91
CA SER A 68 5.47 -11.46 11.87
C SER A 68 5.57 -10.07 11.24
N GLY A 69 4.70 -9.14 11.65
CA GLY A 69 4.70 -7.76 11.16
C GLY A 69 6.07 -7.06 11.25
N GLU A 70 6.85 -7.29 12.31
CA GLU A 70 8.19 -6.71 12.47
C GLU A 70 9.17 -7.19 11.39
N ILE A 71 9.28 -8.51 11.21
CA ILE A 71 10.14 -9.11 10.18
C ILE A 71 9.71 -8.67 8.77
N LEU A 72 8.40 -8.67 8.52
CA LEU A 72 7.85 -8.24 7.24
C LEU A 72 8.21 -6.78 6.94
N GLU A 73 8.09 -5.92 7.95
CA GLU A 73 8.46 -4.52 7.83
C GLU A 73 9.95 -4.33 7.52
N GLU A 74 10.84 -5.07 8.18
CA GLU A 74 12.29 -5.04 7.90
C GLU A 74 12.59 -5.43 6.44
N ILE A 75 11.93 -6.49 5.94
CA ILE A 75 12.09 -6.94 4.55
C ILE A 75 11.62 -5.86 3.58
N LEU A 76 10.43 -5.29 3.80
CA LEU A 76 9.87 -4.25 2.94
C LEU A 76 10.74 -2.97 2.95
N ALA A 77 11.27 -2.58 4.12
CA ALA A 77 12.19 -1.45 4.23
C ALA A 77 13.47 -1.68 3.42
N VAL A 78 14.03 -2.89 3.44
CA VAL A 78 15.19 -3.25 2.61
C VAL A 78 14.84 -3.17 1.13
N LEU A 79 13.68 -3.67 0.69
CA LEU A 79 13.23 -3.58 -0.71
C LEU A 79 13.11 -2.13 -1.18
N LEU A 80 12.52 -1.26 -0.37
CA LEU A 80 12.44 0.18 -0.68
C LEU A 80 13.83 0.82 -0.75
N TYR A 81 14.73 0.46 0.15
CA TYR A 81 16.09 1.01 0.17
C TYR A 81 16.88 0.65 -1.09
N VAL A 82 16.84 -0.62 -1.52
CA VAL A 82 17.57 -1.10 -2.71
C VAL A 82 16.84 -0.82 -4.03
N SER A 83 15.59 -0.38 -3.97
CA SER A 83 14.81 -0.03 -5.15
C SER A 83 15.49 1.04 -6.00
N LYS A 84 15.48 0.85 -7.31
CA LYS A 84 16.05 1.79 -8.29
C LYS A 84 14.99 2.69 -8.94
N VAL A 85 13.71 2.49 -8.61
CA VAL A 85 12.65 3.37 -9.11
C VAL A 85 12.59 4.65 -8.27
N GLU A 86 12.11 5.71 -8.88
CA GLU A 86 11.99 7.05 -8.31
C GLU A 86 10.63 7.66 -8.70
N GLY A 87 10.28 8.78 -8.09
CA GLY A 87 9.03 9.49 -8.32
C GLY A 87 7.80 8.67 -8.00
N ILE A 88 6.80 8.71 -8.87
CA ILE A 88 5.49 8.12 -8.61
C ILE A 88 5.51 6.60 -8.46
N GLU A 89 6.37 5.90 -9.20
CA GLU A 89 6.48 4.45 -9.07
C GLU A 89 7.11 4.05 -7.73
N PHE A 90 8.07 4.84 -7.22
CA PHE A 90 8.60 4.63 -5.88
C PHE A 90 7.58 4.95 -4.79
N LEU A 91 6.80 6.02 -4.97
CA LEU A 91 5.71 6.37 -4.08
C LEU A 91 4.64 5.26 -4.04
N LYS A 92 4.32 4.63 -5.18
CA LYS A 92 3.46 3.44 -5.20
C LYS A 92 4.04 2.28 -4.39
N GLN A 93 5.34 2.00 -4.48
CA GLN A 93 5.97 0.97 -3.63
C GLN A 93 5.84 1.29 -2.14
N CYS A 94 5.95 2.57 -1.76
CA CYS A 94 5.74 3.01 -0.38
C CYS A 94 4.31 2.75 0.10
N VAL A 95 3.31 3.11 -0.72
CA VAL A 95 1.89 2.86 -0.44
C VAL A 95 1.61 1.36 -0.37
N ALA A 96 2.18 0.57 -1.29
CA ALA A 96 2.06 -0.88 -1.30
C ALA A 96 2.65 -1.50 -0.03
N ALA A 97 3.81 -1.03 0.43
CA ALA A 97 4.44 -1.54 1.65
C ALA A 97 3.53 -1.34 2.88
N GLU A 98 2.92 -0.16 3.02
CA GLU A 98 1.96 0.10 4.10
C GLU A 98 0.72 -0.79 3.97
N ALA A 99 0.21 -0.99 2.76
CA ALA A 99 -0.91 -1.89 2.49
C ALA A 99 -0.61 -3.35 2.85
N ILE A 100 0.58 -3.85 2.50
CA ILE A 100 1.03 -5.21 2.85
C ILE A 100 1.07 -5.38 4.37
N LEU A 101 1.59 -4.39 5.10
CA LEU A 101 1.63 -4.42 6.57
C LEU A 101 0.22 -4.39 7.17
N SER A 102 -0.69 -3.58 6.63
CA SER A 102 -2.09 -3.58 7.06
C SER A 102 -2.76 -4.94 6.87
N ILE A 103 -2.53 -5.59 5.71
CA ILE A 103 -3.04 -6.94 5.43
C ILE A 103 -2.45 -7.95 6.43
N ALA A 104 -1.13 -7.93 6.64
CA ALA A 104 -0.45 -8.84 7.56
C ALA A 104 -0.94 -8.71 9.01
N ASN A 105 -1.26 -7.49 9.43
CA ASN A 105 -1.77 -7.19 10.76
C ASN A 105 -3.28 -7.44 10.91
N GLY A 106 -3.99 -7.81 9.84
CA GLY A 106 -5.43 -8.00 9.85
C GLY A 106 -6.20 -6.71 10.16
N GLU A 107 -5.65 -5.56 9.76
CA GLU A 107 -6.29 -4.27 9.94
C GLU A 107 -7.56 -4.17 9.08
N ASP A 108 -8.58 -3.51 9.61
CA ASP A 108 -9.79 -3.25 8.84
C ASP A 108 -9.55 -2.22 7.72
N GLU A 109 -10.50 -2.16 6.80
CA GLU A 109 -10.48 -1.24 5.67
C GLU A 109 -10.29 0.22 6.10
N GLU A 110 -10.94 0.65 7.18
CA GLU A 110 -10.92 2.05 7.61
C GLU A 110 -9.51 2.44 8.10
N ILE A 111 -8.88 1.58 8.90
CA ILE A 111 -7.51 1.77 9.37
C ILE A 111 -6.55 1.81 8.18
N MET A 112 -6.68 0.87 7.25
CA MET A 112 -5.85 0.82 6.05
C MET A 112 -5.97 2.13 5.24
N ILE A 113 -7.19 2.58 4.94
CA ILE A 113 -7.42 3.85 4.21
C ILE A 113 -6.77 5.03 4.93
N ARG A 114 -6.93 5.12 6.26
CA ARG A 114 -6.36 6.22 7.06
C ARG A 114 -4.83 6.26 7.01
N LYS A 115 -4.18 5.12 6.80
CA LYS A 115 -2.73 5.01 6.61
C LYS A 115 -2.28 5.34 5.18
N LEU A 116 -3.10 5.01 4.18
CA LEU A 116 -2.74 5.18 2.76
C LEU A 116 -3.05 6.57 2.21
N LEU A 117 -4.13 7.23 2.63
CA LEU A 117 -4.51 8.54 2.10
C LEU A 117 -3.47 9.66 2.30
N PRO A 118 -2.68 9.71 3.40
CA PRO A 118 -1.64 10.73 3.56
C PRO A 118 -0.61 10.77 2.40
N TYR A 119 -0.39 9.67 1.69
CA TYR A 119 0.50 9.64 0.52
C TYR A 119 -0.03 10.47 -0.67
N CYS A 120 -1.32 10.81 -0.69
CA CYS A 120 -1.91 11.72 -1.68
C CYS A 120 -1.71 13.21 -1.33
N GLY A 121 -1.13 13.52 -0.17
CA GLY A 121 -1.09 14.87 0.39
C GLY A 121 -2.34 15.19 1.23
N ILE A 122 -2.19 16.14 2.17
CA ILE A 122 -3.20 16.41 3.20
C ILE A 122 -4.54 16.87 2.63
N ASP A 123 -4.53 17.71 1.59
CA ASP A 123 -5.76 18.25 0.99
C ASP A 123 -6.58 17.13 0.34
N ALA A 124 -5.93 16.30 -0.49
CA ALA A 124 -6.57 15.15 -1.12
C ALA A 124 -7.06 14.13 -0.08
N ALA A 125 -6.29 13.89 0.99
CA ALA A 125 -6.69 12.99 2.06
C ALA A 125 -7.95 13.48 2.79
N LEU A 126 -8.05 14.78 3.06
CA LEU A 126 -9.23 15.39 3.69
C LEU A 126 -10.47 15.29 2.79
N ASP A 127 -10.31 15.57 1.49
CA ASP A 127 -11.39 15.50 0.51
C ASP A 127 -11.94 14.07 0.39
N THR A 128 -11.07 13.05 0.30
CA THR A 128 -11.50 11.65 0.22
C THR A 128 -12.18 11.17 1.50
N VAL A 129 -11.70 11.57 2.68
CA VAL A 129 -12.36 11.26 3.96
C VAL A 129 -13.75 11.91 4.04
N ALA A 130 -13.89 13.14 3.54
CA ALA A 130 -15.18 13.83 3.52
C ALA A 130 -16.19 13.13 2.59
N GLN A 131 -15.77 12.74 1.38
CA GLN A 131 -16.61 12.02 0.40
C GLN A 131 -17.09 10.66 0.93
N ARG A 132 -16.17 9.87 1.51
CA ARG A 132 -16.54 8.55 2.07
C ARG A 132 -17.49 8.66 3.26
N LYS A 133 -17.40 9.73 4.06
CA LYS A 133 -18.36 9.99 5.15
C LYS A 133 -19.77 10.32 4.64
N SER A 134 -19.89 11.02 3.51
CA SER A 134 -21.21 11.24 2.91
C SER A 134 -21.83 9.96 2.37
N GLU A 135 -21.05 9.03 1.82
CA GLU A 135 -21.55 7.75 1.29
C GLU A 135 -22.04 6.78 2.37
N HIS A 136 -21.56 6.91 3.61
CA HIS A 136 -21.99 6.08 4.76
C HIS A 136 -23.12 6.72 5.58
N ALA A 137 -23.58 7.91 5.20
CA ALA A 137 -24.67 8.63 5.87
C ALA A 137 -26.04 8.45 5.18
N ASP A 138 -26.06 7.77 4.03
CA ASP A 138 -27.25 7.36 3.26
C ASP A 138 -27.53 5.85 3.44
#